data_AF-A0A0U2U6Z7-F1
#
_entry.id   AF-A0A0U2U6Z7-F1
#
_cell.length_a   1.000
_cell.length_b   1.000
_cell.length_c   1.000
_cell.angle_alpha   90.00
_cell.angle_beta   90.00
_cell.angle_gamma   90.00
#
_symmetry.space_group_name_H-M   'P 1'
#
loop_
_entity.id
_entity.type
_entity.pdbx_description
1 polymer ?
#
loop_
_entity_poly.entity_id
_entity_poly.type
_entity_poly.pdbx_seq_one_letter_code
_entity_poly.pdbx_strand_id
1 'polypeptide(L)'
;MIIIECSGEYAFGGRTEDIFVIENHDTLEELQTYIQNKQPIKCKEPTNYVKRFIIDKSALQDRLVYLNNYLKIRQVDFDLMNRDEIDQLYNQSCKKCASHDGTLSDILKCYYSPDGKGGCSQQWEHFSWLKNLSRKSK
;
A
#
# COMPACT_ATOMS: atom_id res chain seq x y z
N MET A 1 -4.05 10.72 -7.26
CA MET A 1 -3.36 10.26 -6.06
C MET A 1 -2.33 9.21 -6.41
N ILE A 2 -1.10 9.38 -5.93
CA ILE A 2 -0.03 8.38 -6.02
C ILE A 2 0.58 8.13 -4.66
N ILE A 3 1.15 6.94 -4.47
CA ILE A 3 1.96 6.61 -3.30
C ILE A 3 3.39 6.46 -3.78
N ILE A 4 4.30 7.15 -3.11
CA ILE A 4 5.72 7.17 -3.48
C ILE A 4 6.56 6.65 -2.32
N GLU A 5 7.63 5.97 -2.69
CA GLU A 5 8.75 5.68 -1.80
C GLU A 5 9.91 6.59 -2.19
N CYS A 6 10.45 7.27 -1.18
CA CYS A 6 11.53 8.22 -1.29
C CYS A 6 12.72 7.71 -0.50
N SER A 7 13.88 7.59 -1.14
CA SER A 7 15.12 7.18 -0.47
C SER A 7 16.21 8.25 -0.61
N GLY A 8 17.05 8.36 0.41
CA GLY A 8 18.10 9.38 0.49
C GLY A 8 19.20 9.02 1.46
N GLU A 9 20.37 9.66 1.30
CA GLU A 9 21.53 9.51 2.20
C GLU A 9 21.26 10.03 3.61
N TYR A 10 20.25 10.90 3.78
CA TYR A 10 19.88 11.56 5.03
C TYR A 10 18.39 11.42 5.35
N ALA A 11 17.76 10.27 5.09
CA ALA A 11 16.39 10.08 5.57
C ALA A 11 16.40 10.24 7.11
N PHE A 12 15.58 11.20 7.56
CA PHE A 12 15.67 11.78 8.91
C PHE A 12 15.54 10.66 9.96
N GLY A 13 16.50 10.58 10.89
CA GLY A 13 16.44 9.65 12.01
C GLY A 13 16.90 8.21 11.72
N GLY A 14 17.74 7.98 10.71
CA GLY A 14 18.32 6.66 10.42
C GLY A 14 17.41 5.71 9.64
N ARG A 15 16.28 6.22 9.13
CA ARG A 15 15.51 5.55 8.09
C ARG A 15 16.25 5.75 6.76
N THR A 16 16.16 4.79 5.85
CA THR A 16 16.71 4.90 4.49
C THR A 16 15.64 5.22 3.46
N GLU A 17 14.37 5.03 3.84
CA GLU A 17 13.21 5.09 2.98
C GLU A 17 12.03 5.71 3.75
N ASP A 18 11.35 6.67 3.11
CA ASP A 18 10.11 7.27 3.57
C ASP A 18 9.00 7.00 2.55
N ILE A 19 7.76 6.81 3.01
CA ILE A 19 6.59 6.62 2.16
C ILE A 19 5.70 7.86 2.27
N PHE A 20 5.19 8.35 1.15
CA PHE A 20 4.22 9.46 1.13
C PHE A 20 3.04 9.15 0.22
N VAL A 21 1.86 9.56 0.66
CA VAL A 21 0.64 9.59 -0.15
C VAL A 21 0.45 11.01 -0.67
N ILE A 22 0.44 11.17 -2.00
CA ILE A 22 0.29 12.45 -2.69
C ILE A 22 -1.09 12.50 -3.33
N GLU A 23 -1.98 13.35 -2.81
CA GLU A 23 -3.37 13.41 -3.29
C GLU A 23 -3.52 14.23 -4.58
N ASN A 24 -2.72 15.30 -4.74
CA ASN A 24 -2.86 16.29 -5.82
C ASN A 24 -2.10 15.95 -7.12
N HIS A 25 -1.53 14.75 -7.24
CA HIS A 25 -0.81 14.30 -8.44
C HIS A 25 -1.25 12.87 -8.76
N ASP A 26 -1.37 12.56 -10.05
CA ASP A 26 -1.86 11.26 -10.52
C ASP A 26 -0.75 10.41 -11.15
N THR A 27 0.37 11.03 -11.53
CA THR A 27 1.51 10.36 -12.14
C THR A 27 2.84 10.80 -11.54
N LEU A 28 3.86 9.93 -11.67
CA LEU A 28 5.21 10.26 -11.22
C LEU A 28 5.83 11.37 -12.08
N GLU A 29 5.49 11.44 -13.37
CA GLU A 29 5.96 12.45 -14.31
C GLU A 29 5.48 13.87 -13.95
N GLU A 30 4.21 14.02 -13.60
CA GLU A 30 3.64 15.29 -13.10
C GLU A 30 4.35 15.72 -11.82
N LEU A 31 4.52 14.78 -10.88
CA LEU A 31 5.20 15.05 -9.62
C LEU A 31 6.66 15.46 -9.85
N GLN A 32 7.38 14.79 -10.75
CA GLN A 32 8.77 15.14 -11.08
C GLN A 32 8.89 16.55 -11.63
N THR A 33 7.94 16.97 -12.46
CA THR A 33 7.89 18.34 -12.99
C THR A 33 7.67 19.37 -11.87
N TYR A 34 6.78 19.07 -10.92
CA TYR A 34 6.57 19.92 -9.74
C TYR A 34 7.85 20.04 -8.89
N ILE A 35 8.55 18.92 -8.66
CA ILE A 35 9.76 18.86 -7.84
C ILE A 35 10.89 19.74 -8.39
N GLN A 36 10.99 19.89 -9.72
CA GLN A 36 12.00 20.76 -10.35
C GLN A 36 11.90 22.22 -9.90
N ASN A 37 10.70 22.68 -9.51
CA ASN A 37 10.47 24.03 -9.00
C ASN A 37 10.94 24.22 -7.55
N LYS A 38 11.46 23.16 -6.89
CA LYS A 38 11.96 23.15 -5.51
C LYS A 38 10.95 23.67 -4.49
N GLN A 39 9.67 23.52 -4.77
CA GLN A 39 8.58 23.90 -3.88
C GLN A 39 8.25 22.76 -2.93
N PRO A 40 7.85 23.05 -1.68
CA PRO A 40 7.40 22.03 -0.75
C PRO A 40 6.04 21.48 -1.18
N ILE A 41 5.85 20.17 -1.06
CA ILE A 41 4.57 19.51 -1.34
C ILE A 41 3.83 19.17 -0.06
N LYS A 42 2.52 19.41 -0.04
CA LYS A 42 1.63 18.88 0.99
C LYS A 42 1.30 17.43 0.67
N CYS A 43 1.62 16.52 1.58
CA CYS A 43 1.41 15.08 1.45
C CYS A 43 0.91 14.48 2.77
N LYS A 44 0.70 13.16 2.76
CA LYS A 44 0.42 12.40 3.98
C LYS A 44 1.49 11.33 4.20
N GLU A 45 2.00 11.26 5.42
CA GLU A 45 2.95 10.24 5.88
C GLU A 45 2.19 9.17 6.67
N PRO A 46 2.31 7.88 6.32
CA PRO A 46 1.76 6.79 7.10
C PRO A 46 2.59 6.57 8.37
N THR A 47 1.94 6.61 9.54
CA THR A 47 2.58 6.35 10.83
C THR A 47 2.42 4.92 11.31
N ASN A 48 1.54 4.15 10.67
CA ASN A 48 1.33 2.75 10.97
C ASN A 48 0.97 1.98 9.69
N TYR A 49 1.38 0.72 9.66
CA TYR A 49 1.11 -0.21 8.59
C TYR A 49 0.47 -1.45 9.18
N VAL A 50 -0.66 -1.88 8.62
CA VAL A 50 -1.38 -3.06 9.12
C VAL A 50 -0.71 -4.36 8.65
N LYS A 51 0.03 -4.28 7.52
CA LYS A 51 0.97 -5.27 6.96
C LYS A 51 1.96 -4.53 6.03
N ARG A 52 2.93 -5.23 5.43
CA ARG A 52 4.00 -4.63 4.61
C ARG A 52 3.53 -3.67 3.49
N PHE A 53 2.31 -3.83 2.96
CA PHE A 53 1.82 -3.05 1.81
C PHE A 53 0.45 -2.38 2.03
N ILE A 54 -0.09 -2.39 3.27
CA ILE A 54 -1.39 -1.77 3.58
C ILE A 54 -1.16 -0.60 4.54
N ILE A 55 -1.59 0.57 4.11
CA ILE A 55 -1.63 1.79 4.92
C ILE A 55 -3.05 1.97 5.44
N ASP A 56 -3.17 2.09 6.77
CA ASP A 56 -4.42 2.46 7.41
C ASP A 56 -4.69 3.95 7.16
N LYS A 57 -5.84 4.28 6.56
CA LYS A 57 -6.27 5.66 6.30
C LYS A 57 -6.29 6.52 7.57
N SER A 58 -6.59 5.91 8.72
CA SER A 58 -6.61 6.62 10.02
C SER A 58 -5.22 6.92 10.58
N ALA A 59 -4.19 6.26 10.05
CA ALA A 59 -2.79 6.43 10.43
C ALA A 59 -2.02 7.37 9.47
N LEU A 60 -2.73 8.19 8.70
CA LEU A 60 -2.13 9.20 7.83
C LEU A 60 -1.98 10.52 8.57
N GLN A 61 -0.78 11.09 8.54
CA GLN A 61 -0.48 12.42 9.10
C GLN A 61 -0.12 13.40 7.99
N ASP A 62 -0.73 14.58 8.01
CA ASP A 62 -0.39 15.67 7.09
C ASP A 62 1.08 16.09 7.29
N ARG A 63 1.79 16.20 6.17
CA ARG A 63 3.20 16.58 6.11
C ARG A 63 3.45 17.59 5.01
N LEU A 64 4.46 18.43 5.22
CA LEU A 64 5.00 19.33 4.22
C LEU A 64 6.45 18.91 3.96
N VAL A 65 6.77 18.52 2.73
CA VAL A 65 8.04 17.86 2.39
C VAL A 65 8.68 18.50 1.15
N TYR A 66 10.01 18.63 1.18
CA TYR A 66 10.81 19.00 0.01
C TYR A 66 11.30 17.73 -0.69
N LEU A 67 10.52 17.23 -1.64
CA LEU A 67 10.84 15.96 -2.31
C LEU A 67 12.15 16.02 -3.11
N ASN A 68 12.60 17.21 -3.52
CA ASN A 68 13.88 17.42 -4.19
C ASN A 68 15.11 17.10 -3.30
N ASN A 69 14.92 16.87 -2.00
CA ASN A 69 15.98 16.49 -1.07
C ASN A 69 16.24 14.98 -1.07
N TYR A 70 15.37 14.17 -1.66
CA TYR A 70 15.56 12.73 -1.79
C TYR A 70 16.38 12.39 -3.03
N LEU A 71 17.20 11.35 -2.93
CA LEU A 71 18.05 10.89 -4.04
C LEU A 71 17.24 10.14 -5.09
N LYS A 72 16.27 9.34 -4.64
CA LYS A 72 15.44 8.53 -5.51
C LYS A 72 14.00 8.56 -5.04
N ILE A 73 13.10 8.68 -6.01
CA ILE A 73 11.65 8.64 -5.80
C ILE A 73 11.09 7.64 -6.79
N ARG A 74 10.26 6.71 -6.30
CA ARG A 74 9.54 5.76 -7.15
C ARG A 74 8.10 5.65 -6.69
N GLN A 75 7.20 5.44 -7.65
CA GLN A 75 5.83 5.06 -7.34
C GLN A 75 5.81 3.62 -6.78
N VAL A 76 4.98 3.39 -5.77
CA VAL A 76 4.78 2.09 -5.14
C VAL A 76 3.29 1.75 -5.07
N ASP A 77 3.01 0.46 -5.15
CA ASP A 77 1.64 -0.06 -5.12
C ASP A 77 1.31 -0.49 -3.69
N PHE A 78 0.85 0.47 -2.88
CA PHE A 78 0.32 0.23 -1.54
C PHE A 78 -1.20 0.38 -1.58
N ASP A 79 -1.88 -0.43 -0.78
CA ASP A 79 -3.32 -0.30 -0.58
C ASP A 79 -3.61 0.68 0.55
N LEU A 80 -4.53 1.61 0.30
CA LEU A 80 -5.04 2.53 1.30
C LEU A 80 -6.41 2.03 1.77
N MET A 81 -6.48 1.53 3.01
CA MET A 81 -7.68 0.91 3.54
C MET A 81 -8.14 1.58 4.84
N ASN A 82 -9.45 1.69 5.05
CA ASN A 82 -10.03 2.02 6.34
C ASN A 82 -10.13 0.75 7.21
N ARG A 83 -10.51 0.95 8.47
CA ARG A 83 -10.57 -0.14 9.45
C ARG A 83 -11.60 -1.22 9.09
N ASP A 84 -12.74 -0.84 8.54
CA ASP A 84 -13.77 -1.80 8.11
C ASP A 84 -13.30 -2.65 6.92
N GLU A 85 -12.61 -2.05 5.96
CA GLU A 85 -11.99 -2.74 4.81
C GLU A 85 -10.92 -3.73 5.30
N ILE A 86 -10.09 -3.32 6.26
CA ILE A 86 -9.09 -4.15 6.91
C ILE A 86 -9.74 -5.32 7.66
N ASP A 87 -10.78 -5.05 8.45
CA ASP A 87 -11.48 -6.08 9.22
C ASP A 87 -12.21 -7.06 8.30
N GLN A 88 -12.79 -6.58 7.20
CA GLN A 88 -13.35 -7.44 6.15
C GLN A 88 -12.27 -8.34 5.53
N LEU A 89 -11.10 -7.78 5.21
CA LEU A 89 -9.97 -8.55 4.68
C LEU A 89 -9.55 -9.67 5.65
N TYR A 90 -9.45 -9.37 6.95
CA TYR A 90 -9.13 -10.39 7.96
C TYR A 90 -10.24 -11.41 8.16
N ASN A 91 -11.50 -11.00 8.11
CA ASN A 91 -12.64 -11.92 8.20
C ASN A 91 -12.77 -12.79 6.96
N GLN A 92 -12.27 -12.32 5.83
CA GLN A 92 -12.01 -13.07 4.61
C GLN A 92 -10.67 -13.82 4.66
N SER A 93 -10.11 -14.18 5.83
CA SER A 93 -9.02 -15.16 5.98
C SER A 93 -9.48 -16.49 6.64
N CYS A 94 -9.09 -17.65 6.09
CA CYS A 94 -9.57 -18.96 6.58
C CYS A 94 -8.70 -19.44 7.74
N LYS A 95 -9.17 -19.23 8.98
CA LYS A 95 -8.44 -19.52 10.22
C LYS A 95 -8.06 -20.98 10.44
N LYS A 96 -8.63 -21.91 9.66
CA LYS A 96 -8.38 -23.36 9.74
C LYS A 96 -7.57 -23.90 8.55
N CYS A 97 -7.16 -23.06 7.61
CA CYS A 97 -6.36 -23.50 6.47
C CYS A 97 -4.93 -23.86 6.94
N ALA A 98 -4.37 -24.96 6.43
CA ALA A 98 -2.99 -25.35 6.73
C ALA A 98 -1.96 -24.35 6.20
N SER A 99 -2.32 -23.58 5.15
CA SER A 99 -1.50 -22.52 4.58
C SER A 99 -1.71 -21.16 5.28
N HIS A 100 -2.56 -21.08 6.30
CA HIS A 100 -2.83 -19.84 7.01
C HIS A 100 -1.62 -19.44 7.88
N ASP A 101 -0.80 -18.55 7.36
CA ASP A 101 0.38 -18.01 8.06
C ASP A 101 0.14 -16.59 8.60
N GLY A 102 -1.06 -16.03 8.39
CA GLY A 102 -1.44 -14.69 8.83
C GLY A 102 -0.75 -13.57 8.06
N THR A 103 -0.06 -13.89 6.96
CA THR A 103 0.56 -12.90 6.07
C THR A 103 -0.44 -12.36 5.06
N LEU A 104 -0.17 -11.16 4.55
CA LEU A 104 -0.98 -10.58 3.47
C LEU A 104 -0.97 -11.46 2.21
N SER A 105 0.15 -12.14 1.94
CA SER A 105 0.25 -13.07 0.81
C SER A 105 -0.72 -14.24 0.95
N ASP A 106 -0.90 -14.78 2.16
CA ASP A 106 -1.87 -15.85 2.44
C ASP A 106 -3.31 -15.38 2.18
N ILE A 107 -3.67 -14.20 2.67
CA ILE A 107 -5.02 -13.62 2.48
C ILE A 107 -5.28 -13.28 1.00
N LEU A 108 -4.28 -12.79 0.26
CA LEU A 108 -4.42 -12.41 -1.15
C LEU A 108 -4.32 -13.59 -2.14
N LYS A 109 -3.61 -14.68 -1.79
CA LYS A 109 -3.43 -15.86 -2.66
C LYS A 109 -4.55 -16.90 -2.54
N CYS A 110 -5.28 -16.87 -1.44
CA CYS A 110 -6.28 -17.89 -1.13
C CYS A 110 -7.68 -17.30 -1.24
N TYR A 111 -8.36 -17.54 -2.36
CA TYR A 111 -9.82 -17.46 -2.36
C TYR A 111 -10.35 -18.74 -1.73
N TYR A 112 -11.08 -18.60 -0.62
CA TYR A 112 -11.74 -19.75 -0.02
C TYR A 112 -13.24 -19.55 0.04
N SER A 113 -13.94 -20.66 -0.13
CA SER A 113 -15.37 -20.74 0.14
C SER A 113 -15.57 -21.27 1.57
N PRO A 114 -16.07 -20.47 2.51
CA PRO A 114 -16.30 -20.93 3.88
C PRO A 114 -17.32 -22.07 3.89
N ASP A 115 -17.03 -23.14 4.63
CA ASP A 115 -17.92 -24.31 4.77
C ASP A 115 -19.07 -24.10 5.78
N GLY A 116 -19.20 -22.88 6.32
CA GLY A 116 -20.17 -22.54 7.37
C GLY A 116 -19.77 -22.94 8.79
N LYS A 117 -18.67 -23.68 8.99
CA LYS A 117 -18.11 -24.07 10.31
C LYS A 117 -16.76 -23.41 10.59
N GLY A 118 -16.43 -22.35 9.85
CA GLY A 118 -15.14 -21.65 9.93
C GLY A 118 -13.98 -22.42 9.30
N GLY A 119 -14.26 -23.46 8.51
CA GLY A 119 -13.31 -24.14 7.64
C GLY A 119 -13.45 -23.70 6.18
N CYS A 120 -12.62 -24.30 5.33
CA CYS A 120 -12.60 -24.03 3.89
C CYS A 120 -13.18 -25.24 3.13
N SER A 121 -14.26 -25.05 2.38
CA SER A 121 -14.87 -26.11 1.55
C SER A 121 -14.16 -26.28 0.20
N GLN A 122 -13.53 -25.21 -0.28
CA GLN A 122 -12.72 -25.19 -1.50
C GLN A 122 -11.51 -24.29 -1.23
N GLN A 123 -10.31 -24.80 -1.56
CA GLN A 123 -9.07 -24.05 -1.55
C GLN A 123 -8.56 -23.99 -2.99
N TRP A 124 -8.49 -22.78 -3.53
CA TRP A 124 -7.87 -22.53 -4.81
C TRP A 124 -6.72 -21.58 -4.54
N GLU A 125 -5.49 -22.02 -4.82
CA GLU A 125 -4.36 -21.10 -4.92
C GLU A 125 -4.57 -20.27 -6.18
N HIS A 126 -5.37 -19.22 -6.05
CA HIS A 126 -5.36 -18.19 -7.04
C HIS A 126 -4.08 -17.39 -6.79
N PHE A 127 -3.04 -17.69 -7.56
CA PHE A 127 -2.05 -16.66 -7.89
C PHE A 127 -2.76 -15.61 -8.76
N SER A 128 -3.72 -14.90 -8.17
CA SER A 128 -4.45 -13.81 -8.77
C SER A 128 -3.78 -12.53 -8.34
N TRP A 129 -2.77 -12.16 -9.10
CA TRP A 129 -2.62 -10.77 -9.50
C TRP A 129 -4.02 -10.24 -9.86
N LEU A 130 -4.70 -9.52 -8.96
CA LEU A 130 -5.91 -8.78 -9.30
C LEU A 130 -5.49 -7.67 -10.26
N LYS A 131 -5.33 -8.03 -11.54
CA LYS A 131 -5.30 -7.13 -12.68
C LYS A 131 -4.33 -5.92 -12.54
N ASN A 132 -3.09 -6.00 -13.04
CA ASN A 132 -2.54 -4.87 -13.84
C ASN A 132 -3.37 -4.65 -15.14
N LEU A 133 -4.66 -5.01 -15.19
CA LEU A 133 -5.46 -5.15 -16.40
C LEU A 133 -6.92 -4.67 -16.31
N SER A 134 -7.40 -4.04 -15.24
CA SER A 134 -8.59 -3.15 -15.38
C SER A 134 -8.17 -1.70 -15.54
N ARG A 135 -7.30 -1.47 -16.54
CA ARG A 135 -7.07 -0.21 -17.27
C ARG A 135 -5.89 0.64 -16.80
N LYS A 136 -4.67 0.19 -17.08
CA LYS A 136 -3.82 1.01 -17.95
C LYS A 136 -4.13 0.59 -19.39
N SER A 137 -4.85 1.44 -20.12
CA SER A 137 -5.03 1.43 -21.58
C SER A 137 -5.85 0.28 -22.23
N LYS A 138 -7.17 0.46 -22.26
CA LYS A 138 -8.00 0.48 -23.49
C LYS A 138 -9.41 0.97 -23.17
#